data_AF-A0AAV8VC53-F1
#
_entry.id   AF-A0AAV8VC53-F1
#
_cell.length_a   1.000
_cell.length_b   1.000
_cell.length_c   1.000
_cell.angle_alpha   90.00
_cell.angle_beta   90.00
_cell.angle_gamma   90.00
#
_symmetry.space_group_name_H-M   'P 1'
#
loop_
_entity.id
_entity.type
_entity.pdbx_description
1 polymer ?
#
loop_
_entity_poly.entity_id
_entity_poly.type
_entity_poly.pdbx_seq_one_letter_code
_entity_poly.pdbx_strand_id
1 'polypeptide(L)'
;MEALQELGSRNKLTLAWVPGHKGHKGNEEADRLAREGAGRAPIGPEPFCGIAKTHVRASIDEWMDGKSREWWRKLPQQRQAKMFIKERSARLTDDLLGQNRKAIRIIVGLLTGHCRLNKHMSLMGLAEEATCRFCSEEEETAVHVLCQCEGLARLRFLILGEENPSASSYTEAPLSRLWSLIQMTQLDRVL
;
A
#
# COMPACT_ATOMS: atom_id res chain seq x y z
N MET A 1 -28.53 7.87 -36.79
CA MET A 1 -28.12 8.40 -38.11
C MET A 1 -28.82 9.71 -38.43
N GLU A 2 -30.10 9.86 -38.07
CA GLU A 2 -30.89 11.10 -38.30
C GLU A 2 -30.27 12.35 -37.68
N ALA A 3 -29.87 12.34 -36.40
CA ALA A 3 -29.32 13.53 -35.74
C ALA A 3 -28.02 14.06 -36.40
N LEU A 4 -27.16 13.16 -36.90
CA LEU A 4 -25.93 13.54 -37.59
C LEU A 4 -26.23 14.10 -38.98
N GLN A 5 -27.21 13.53 -39.68
CA GLN A 5 -27.68 14.01 -40.98
C GLN A 5 -28.33 15.39 -40.85
N GLU A 6 -29.16 15.59 -39.82
CA GLU A 6 -29.77 16.88 -39.50
C GLU A 6 -28.69 17.93 -39.22
N LEU A 7 -27.70 17.61 -38.39
CA LEU A 7 -26.59 18.51 -38.10
C LEU A 7 -25.79 18.88 -39.37
N GLY A 8 -25.58 17.91 -40.27
CA GLY A 8 -24.89 18.09 -41.54
C GLY A 8 -25.68 18.87 -42.58
N SER A 9 -27.01 18.92 -42.47
CA SER A 9 -27.86 19.69 -43.39
C SER A 9 -27.64 21.21 -43.29
N ARG A 10 -27.11 21.68 -42.14
CA ARG A 10 -26.88 23.10 -41.85
C ARG A 10 -25.40 23.46 -41.65
N ASN A 11 -24.50 22.46 -41.58
CA ASN A 11 -23.10 22.66 -41.24
C ASN A 11 -22.18 21.80 -42.13
N LYS A 12 -21.00 22.32 -42.46
CA LYS A 12 -19.94 21.51 -43.08
C LYS A 12 -19.26 20.65 -42.00
N LEU A 13 -19.58 19.36 -41.97
CA LEU A 13 -19.05 18.41 -40.98
C LEU A 13 -17.82 17.66 -41.51
N THR A 14 -16.85 17.42 -40.61
CA THR A 14 -15.72 16.50 -40.85
C THR A 14 -15.67 15.53 -39.67
N LEU A 15 -15.68 14.23 -39.95
CA LEU A 15 -15.47 13.19 -38.93
C LEU A 15 -14.02 12.73 -39.00
N ALA A 16 -13.34 12.73 -37.84
CA ALA A 16 -11.97 12.27 -37.71
C ALA A 16 -11.88 11.28 -36.55
N TRP A 17 -11.12 10.21 -36.77
CA TRP A 17 -10.75 9.29 -35.70
C TRP A 17 -9.55 9.84 -34.94
N VAL A 18 -9.62 9.83 -33.61
CA VAL A 18 -8.55 10.30 -32.73
C VAL A 18 -8.08 9.14 -31.84
N PRO A 19 -6.77 8.85 -31.78
CA PRO A 19 -6.27 7.80 -30.90
C PRO A 19 -6.47 8.16 -29.43
N GLY A 20 -6.98 7.20 -28.66
CA GLY A 20 -7.19 7.35 -27.22
C GLY A 20 -5.88 7.47 -26.43
N HIS A 21 -5.91 8.24 -25.33
CA HIS A 21 -4.81 8.38 -24.35
C HIS A 21 -3.45 8.82 -24.94
N LYS A 22 -3.48 9.69 -25.95
CA LYS A 22 -2.27 10.22 -26.63
C LYS A 22 -1.96 11.69 -26.33
N GLY A 23 -2.55 12.31 -25.30
CA GLY A 23 -2.25 13.72 -24.98
C GLY A 23 -3.10 14.74 -25.76
N HIS A 24 -4.09 14.30 -26.54
CA HIS A 24 -4.94 15.21 -27.31
C HIS A 24 -5.93 15.91 -26.38
N LYS A 25 -5.61 17.15 -25.98
CA LYS A 25 -6.37 17.94 -24.99
C LYS A 25 -7.90 17.89 -25.18
N GLY A 26 -8.40 18.07 -26.40
CA GLY A 26 -9.85 18.03 -26.68
C GLY A 26 -10.48 16.66 -26.46
N ASN A 27 -9.77 15.58 -26.81
CA ASN A 27 -10.23 14.22 -26.59
C ASN A 27 -10.17 13.82 -25.11
N GLU A 28 -9.11 14.24 -24.41
CA GLU A 28 -8.98 14.03 -22.96
C GLU A 28 -10.06 14.77 -22.17
N GLU A 29 -10.38 15.99 -22.58
CA GLU A 29 -11.46 16.77 -21.97
C GLU A 29 -12.84 16.15 -22.26
N ALA A 30 -13.08 15.65 -23.47
CA ALA A 30 -14.30 14.92 -23.79
C ALA A 30 -14.45 13.63 -22.96
N ASP A 31 -13.38 12.84 -22.80
CA ASP A 31 -13.37 11.64 -21.96
C ASP A 31 -13.63 11.98 -20.48
N ARG A 32 -13.01 13.06 -19.98
CA ARG A 32 -13.22 13.58 -18.62
C ARG A 32 -14.70 13.94 -18.39
N LEU A 33 -15.30 14.72 -19.29
CA LEU A 33 -16.70 15.14 -19.20
C LEU A 33 -17.67 13.94 -19.31
N ALA A 34 -17.38 12.98 -20.20
CA ALA A 34 -18.17 11.76 -20.31
C ALA A 34 -18.13 10.94 -19.00
N ARG A 35 -16.95 10.82 -18.38
CA ARG A 35 -16.77 10.15 -17.08
C ARG A 35 -17.53 10.86 -15.96
N GLU A 36 -17.51 12.19 -15.93
CA GLU A 36 -18.29 12.99 -14.97
C GLU A 36 -19.79 12.80 -15.17
N GLY A 37 -20.26 12.79 -16.42
CA GLY A 37 -21.66 12.52 -16.75
C GLY A 37 -22.12 11.12 -16.34
N ALA A 38 -21.26 10.11 -16.56
CA ALA A 38 -21.55 8.73 -16.18
C ALA A 38 -21.65 8.50 -14.66
N GLY A 39 -21.08 9.40 -13.84
CA GLY A 39 -21.20 9.36 -12.38
C GLY A 39 -22.47 10.01 -11.84
N ARG A 40 -23.29 10.65 -12.68
CA ARG A 40 -24.54 11.31 -12.28
C ARG A 40 -25.73 10.37 -12.43
N ALA A 41 -26.81 10.68 -11.71
CA ALA A 41 -28.09 10.01 -11.93
C ALA A 41 -28.53 10.23 -13.38
N PRO A 42 -29.03 9.18 -14.07
CA PRO A 42 -29.45 9.32 -15.45
C PRO A 42 -30.66 10.24 -15.55
N ILE A 43 -30.70 11.06 -16.60
CA ILE A 43 -31.77 12.03 -16.86
C ILE A 43 -32.44 11.63 -18.18
N GLY A 44 -33.73 11.26 -18.14
CA GLY A 44 -34.49 10.85 -19.32
C GLY A 44 -35.66 9.92 -19.00
N PRO A 45 -36.48 9.56 -20.00
CA PRO A 45 -37.52 8.55 -19.84
C PRO A 45 -36.89 7.16 -19.67
N GLU A 46 -37.52 6.31 -18.87
CA GLU A 46 -37.11 4.91 -18.70
C GLU A 46 -37.30 4.11 -20.00
N PRO A 47 -36.50 3.05 -20.24
CA PRO A 47 -35.50 2.47 -19.34
C PRO A 47 -34.09 3.03 -19.55
N PHE A 48 -33.39 3.29 -18.43
CA PHE A 48 -31.98 3.66 -18.46
C PHE A 48 -31.08 2.48 -18.81
N CYS A 49 -29.91 2.76 -19.40
CA CYS A 49 -28.85 1.78 -19.49
C CYS A 49 -28.44 1.32 -18.08
N GLY A 50 -28.25 0.02 -17.88
CA GLY A 50 -27.86 -0.53 -16.58
C GLY A 50 -26.52 0.03 -16.07
N ILE A 51 -26.30 -0.04 -14.76
CA ILE A 51 -25.06 0.44 -14.12
C ILE A 51 -23.86 -0.33 -14.67
N ALA A 52 -22.82 0.40 -15.11
CA ALA A 52 -21.59 -0.23 -15.59
C ALA A 52 -20.94 -1.06 -14.48
N LYS A 53 -20.48 -2.28 -14.83
CA LYS A 53 -19.79 -3.18 -13.88
C LYS A 53 -18.59 -2.52 -13.20
N THR A 54 -17.89 -1.63 -13.91
CA THR A 54 -16.76 -0.86 -13.38
C THR A 54 -17.17 0.09 -12.27
N HIS A 55 -18.32 0.75 -12.39
CA HIS A 55 -18.86 1.63 -11.36
C HIS A 55 -19.25 0.84 -10.11
N VAL A 56 -19.95 -0.28 -10.27
CA VAL A 56 -20.30 -1.18 -9.15
C VAL A 56 -19.04 -1.66 -8.41
N ARG A 57 -18.01 -2.09 -9.15
CA ARG A 57 -16.74 -2.52 -8.56
C ARG A 57 -16.05 -1.39 -7.79
N ALA A 58 -15.96 -0.21 -8.39
CA ALA A 58 -15.34 0.95 -7.74
C ALA A 58 -16.04 1.31 -6.41
N SER A 59 -17.39 1.29 -6.38
CA SER A 59 -18.13 1.55 -5.15
C SER A 59 -17.91 0.46 -4.08
N ILE A 60 -17.80 -0.81 -4.49
CA ILE A 60 -17.48 -1.91 -3.57
C ILE A 60 -16.07 -1.74 -3.01
N ASP A 61 -15.08 -1.45 -3.85
CA ASP A 61 -13.68 -1.26 -3.45
C ASP A 61 -13.54 -0.08 -2.47
N GLU A 62 -14.20 1.05 -2.75
CA GLU A 62 -14.23 2.21 -1.85
C GLU A 62 -14.85 1.88 -0.49
N TRP A 63 -15.98 1.16 -0.49
CA TRP A 63 -16.61 0.72 0.75
C TRP A 63 -15.72 -0.25 1.54
N MET A 64 -15.08 -1.21 0.87
CA MET A 64 -14.16 -2.16 1.48
C MET A 64 -12.94 -1.46 2.09
N ASP A 65 -12.42 -0.42 1.44
CA ASP A 65 -11.32 0.40 1.95
C ASP A 65 -11.69 1.19 3.19
N GLY A 66 -12.87 1.83 3.16
CA GLY A 66 -13.44 2.51 4.32
C GLY A 66 -13.58 1.57 5.51
N LYS A 67 -14.16 0.38 5.31
CA LYS A 67 -14.35 -0.62 6.37
C LYS A 67 -13.05 -1.21 6.88
N SER A 68 -12.12 -1.54 6.01
CA SER A 68 -10.81 -2.06 6.40
C SER A 68 -10.05 -1.07 7.28
N ARG A 69 -10.04 0.22 6.89
CA ARG A 69 -9.42 1.30 7.68
C ARG A 69 -10.11 1.49 9.03
N GLU A 70 -11.44 1.47 9.05
CA GLU A 70 -12.25 1.57 10.28
C GLU A 70 -11.91 0.44 11.26
N TRP A 71 -11.99 -0.81 10.81
CA TRP A 71 -11.70 -1.99 11.63
C TRP A 71 -10.25 -1.99 12.12
N TRP A 72 -9.29 -1.70 11.23
CA TRP A 72 -7.88 -1.66 11.58
C TRP A 72 -7.59 -0.63 12.68
N ARG A 73 -8.22 0.55 12.63
CA ARG A 73 -8.04 1.58 13.66
C ARG A 73 -8.71 1.19 14.99
N LYS A 74 -9.92 0.62 14.94
CA LYS A 74 -10.72 0.28 16.14
C LYS A 74 -10.21 -0.93 16.93
N LEU A 75 -9.47 -1.85 16.30
CA LEU A 75 -8.92 -3.02 17.02
C LEU A 75 -8.03 -2.57 18.20
N PRO A 76 -8.25 -2.99 19.44
CA PRO A 76 -7.42 -2.51 20.55
C PRO A 76 -6.01 -3.10 20.58
N GLN A 77 -5.81 -4.29 20.01
CA GLN A 77 -4.55 -5.03 20.04
C GLN A 77 -3.64 -4.69 18.83
N GLN A 78 -2.63 -5.53 18.58
CA GLN A 78 -1.70 -5.41 17.44
C GLN A 78 -0.88 -4.10 17.44
N ARG A 79 -0.56 -3.58 18.65
CA ARG A 79 0.21 -2.35 18.85
C ARG A 79 1.41 -2.24 17.91
N GLN A 80 2.25 -3.26 17.84
CA GLN A 80 3.43 -3.26 16.99
C GLN A 80 3.09 -3.24 15.50
N ALA A 81 2.22 -4.14 15.03
CA ALA A 81 1.82 -4.17 13.63
C ALA A 81 1.24 -2.82 13.17
N LYS A 82 0.51 -2.11 14.03
CA LYS A 82 -0.02 -0.77 13.76
C LYS A 82 1.02 0.36 13.75
N MET A 83 2.21 0.13 14.32
CA MET A 83 3.32 1.08 14.18
C MET A 83 3.84 1.06 12.74
N PHE A 84 3.96 -0.14 12.15
CA PHE A 84 4.46 -0.32 10.79
C PHE A 84 3.38 -0.21 9.72
N ILE A 85 2.21 -0.81 9.91
CA ILE A 85 1.12 -0.91 8.92
C ILE A 85 0.00 0.04 9.36
N LYS A 86 -0.08 1.23 8.76
CA LYS A 86 -1.08 2.24 9.14
C LYS A 86 -2.46 1.98 8.56
N GLU A 87 -2.50 1.42 7.35
CA GLU A 87 -3.72 1.07 6.64
C GLU A 87 -3.43 0.06 5.53
N ARG A 88 -4.49 -0.39 4.84
CA ARG A 88 -4.37 -1.23 3.66
C ARG A 88 -3.60 -0.47 2.57
N SER A 89 -2.61 -1.12 1.97
CA SER A 89 -1.80 -0.55 0.89
C SER A 89 -1.63 -1.60 -0.21
N ALA A 90 -2.22 -1.33 -1.39
CA ALA A 90 -2.10 -2.21 -2.55
C ALA A 90 -0.63 -2.38 -2.95
N ARG A 91 0.15 -1.30 -2.91
CA ARG A 91 1.60 -1.33 -3.18
C ARG A 91 2.33 -2.27 -2.22
N LEU A 92 2.06 -2.18 -0.92
CA LEU A 92 2.69 -3.08 0.05
C LEU A 92 2.29 -4.54 -0.19
N THR A 93 1.01 -4.78 -0.53
CA THR A 93 0.53 -6.11 -0.90
C THR A 93 1.28 -6.66 -2.11
N ASP A 94 1.40 -5.89 -3.19
CA ASP A 94 2.12 -6.30 -4.40
C ASP A 94 3.61 -6.52 -4.13
N ASP A 95 4.25 -5.62 -3.39
CA ASP A 95 5.66 -5.74 -3.00
C ASP A 95 5.90 -7.03 -2.19
N LEU A 96 5.01 -7.36 -1.25
CA LEU A 96 5.08 -8.59 -0.45
C LEU A 96 4.85 -9.84 -1.31
N LEU A 97 3.81 -9.84 -2.15
CA LEU A 97 3.48 -10.98 -3.01
C LEU A 97 4.54 -11.24 -4.08
N GLY A 98 5.31 -10.22 -4.46
CA GLY A 98 6.49 -10.35 -5.32
C GLY A 98 7.70 -11.02 -4.65
N GLN A 99 7.71 -11.20 -3.33
CA GLN A 99 8.81 -11.85 -2.62
C GLN A 99 8.68 -13.37 -2.57
N ASN A 100 9.80 -14.06 -2.33
CA ASN A 100 9.78 -15.48 -2.03
C ASN A 100 9.25 -15.76 -0.61
N ARG A 101 8.83 -17.01 -0.36
CA ARG A 101 8.25 -17.44 0.92
C ARG A 101 9.12 -17.15 2.14
N LYS A 102 10.46 -17.28 2.03
CA LYS A 102 11.40 -17.00 3.13
C LYS A 102 11.35 -15.51 3.49
N ALA A 103 11.44 -14.64 2.49
CA ALA A 103 11.41 -13.20 2.67
C ALA A 103 10.07 -12.72 3.27
N ILE A 104 8.93 -13.20 2.75
CA ILE A 104 7.60 -12.88 3.28
C ILE A 104 7.51 -13.22 4.77
N ARG A 105 7.93 -14.44 5.16
CA ARG A 105 7.89 -14.89 6.56
C ARG A 105 8.69 -13.97 7.48
N ILE A 106 9.90 -13.59 7.08
CA ILE A 106 10.78 -12.71 7.88
C ILE A 106 10.19 -11.31 7.99
N ILE A 107 9.79 -10.72 6.87
CA ILE A 107 9.24 -9.36 6.82
C ILE A 107 7.96 -9.30 7.66
N VAL A 108 7.00 -10.19 7.44
CA VAL A 108 5.75 -10.22 8.22
C VAL A 108 6.03 -10.46 9.70
N GLY A 109 6.97 -11.34 10.03
CA GLY A 109 7.39 -11.58 11.42
C GLY A 109 7.92 -10.33 12.11
N LEU A 110 8.76 -9.54 11.42
CA LEU A 110 9.28 -8.27 11.92
C LEU A 110 8.18 -7.21 12.07
N LEU A 111 7.37 -7.00 11.02
CA LEU A 111 6.29 -6.02 11.04
C LEU A 111 5.28 -6.30 12.15
N THR A 112 4.98 -7.57 12.42
CA THR A 112 4.00 -7.98 13.44
C THR A 112 4.60 -8.21 14.82
N GLY A 113 5.92 -8.40 14.93
CA GLY A 113 6.61 -8.74 16.17
C GLY A 113 6.62 -10.21 16.56
N HIS A 114 6.17 -11.08 15.66
CA HIS A 114 6.15 -12.52 15.86
C HIS A 114 7.30 -13.18 15.10
N CYS A 115 8.51 -12.98 15.61
CA CYS A 115 9.75 -13.53 15.02
C CYS A 115 10.78 -13.81 16.11
N ARG A 116 11.94 -14.39 15.75
CA ARG A 116 12.97 -14.83 16.70
C ARG A 116 13.86 -13.71 17.24
N LEU A 117 13.25 -12.60 17.60
CA LEU A 117 13.88 -11.56 18.42
C LEU A 117 13.69 -11.91 19.90
N ASN A 118 14.67 -11.56 20.73
CA ASN A 118 14.77 -12.01 22.11
C ASN A 118 13.56 -11.60 22.95
N LYS A 119 12.90 -10.45 22.69
CA LYS A 119 11.66 -10.12 23.40
C LYS A 119 10.57 -11.16 23.15
N HIS A 120 10.34 -11.55 21.90
CA HIS A 120 9.32 -12.55 21.57
C HIS A 120 9.72 -13.94 22.08
N MET A 121 11.00 -14.29 21.97
CA MET A 121 11.51 -15.58 22.46
C MET A 121 11.40 -15.70 23.98
N SER A 122 11.69 -14.64 24.73
CA SER A 122 11.54 -14.59 26.19
C SER A 122 10.07 -14.70 26.62
N LEU A 123 9.16 -14.00 25.94
CA LEU A 123 7.71 -14.16 26.16
C LEU A 123 7.21 -15.60 25.92
N MET A 124 7.86 -16.33 25.02
CA MET A 124 7.57 -17.74 24.73
C MET A 124 8.30 -18.73 25.67
N GLY A 125 9.14 -18.24 26.60
CA GLY A 125 9.96 -19.09 27.48
C GLY A 125 11.11 -19.80 26.78
N LEU A 126 11.53 -19.33 25.60
CA LEU A 126 12.60 -19.90 24.78
C LEU A 126 13.94 -19.16 24.90
N ALA A 127 13.95 -18.01 25.58
CA ALA A 127 15.14 -17.24 25.90
C ALA A 127 15.05 -16.73 27.34
N GLU A 128 16.15 -16.74 28.07
CA GLU A 128 16.21 -16.27 29.46
C GLU A 128 16.05 -14.76 29.55
N GLU A 129 16.67 -14.03 28.61
CA GLU A 129 16.66 -12.57 28.58
C GLU A 129 16.06 -12.03 27.28
N ALA A 130 15.46 -10.84 27.37
CA ALA A 130 14.94 -10.11 26.23
C ALA A 130 15.97 -9.16 25.61
N THR A 131 17.21 -9.12 26.10
CA THR A 131 18.24 -8.12 25.75
C THR A 131 18.60 -8.13 24.26
N CYS A 132 18.78 -6.95 23.67
CA CYS A 132 19.12 -6.76 22.26
C CYS A 132 20.51 -7.32 21.91
N ARG A 133 20.59 -8.13 20.85
CA ARG A 133 21.85 -8.73 20.39
C ARG A 133 22.83 -7.75 19.75
N PHE A 134 22.38 -6.53 19.45
CA PHE A 134 23.18 -5.52 18.74
C PHE A 134 23.73 -4.43 19.66
N CYS A 135 22.94 -3.97 20.64
CA CYS A 135 23.38 -2.94 21.59
C CYS A 135 23.57 -3.44 23.03
N SER A 136 23.01 -4.59 23.39
CA SER A 136 23.07 -5.14 24.75
C SER A 136 22.48 -4.27 25.86
N GLU A 137 21.67 -3.26 25.53
CA GLU A 137 21.14 -2.27 26.50
C GLU A 137 19.61 -2.34 26.70
N GLU A 138 18.84 -2.57 25.62
CA GLU A 138 17.37 -2.55 25.66
C GLU A 138 16.76 -3.91 25.29
N GLU A 139 15.44 -4.06 25.43
CA GLU A 139 14.71 -5.24 24.94
C GLU A 139 14.71 -5.31 23.40
N GLU A 140 15.00 -6.50 22.87
CA GLU A 140 15.01 -6.79 21.44
C GLU A 140 13.60 -6.90 20.86
N THR A 141 12.95 -5.75 20.68
CA THR A 141 11.72 -5.63 19.91
C THR A 141 12.04 -5.31 18.45
N ALA A 142 11.12 -5.61 17.51
CA ALA A 142 11.37 -5.22 16.11
C ALA A 142 11.38 -3.70 15.95
N VAL A 143 10.62 -2.95 16.77
CA VAL A 143 10.68 -1.49 16.79
C VAL A 143 12.05 -1.01 17.23
N HIS A 144 12.60 -1.59 18.31
CA HIS A 144 13.95 -1.25 18.76
C HIS A 144 14.98 -1.52 17.65
N VAL A 145 15.02 -2.76 17.14
CA VAL A 145 15.99 -3.17 16.09
C VAL A 145 15.88 -2.32 14.83
N LEU A 146 14.66 -2.08 14.33
CA LEU A 146 14.44 -1.37 13.07
C LEU A 146 14.49 0.15 13.22
N CYS A 147 14.23 0.72 14.39
CA CYS A 147 13.98 2.16 14.50
C CYS A 147 14.85 2.90 15.53
N GLN A 148 15.40 2.22 16.54
CA GLN A 148 15.95 2.90 17.74
C GLN A 148 17.29 2.34 18.22
N CYS A 149 17.68 1.13 17.79
CA CYS A 149 18.87 0.45 18.30
C CYS A 149 20.15 1.22 17.94
N GLU A 150 20.87 1.72 18.93
CA GLU A 150 22.12 2.47 18.75
C GLU A 150 23.20 1.66 18.05
N GLY A 151 23.28 0.35 18.36
CA GLY A 151 24.19 -0.59 17.66
C GLY A 151 23.93 -0.71 16.15
N LEU A 152 22.78 -0.23 15.66
CA LEU A 152 22.39 -0.24 14.25
C LEU A 152 22.19 1.17 13.66
N ALA A 153 22.38 2.25 14.43
CA ALA A 153 22.11 3.63 13.99
C ALA A 153 22.88 3.99 12.72
N ARG A 154 24.20 3.74 12.69
CA ARG A 154 25.04 3.98 11.51
C ARG A 154 24.60 3.19 10.29
N LEU A 155 24.18 1.93 10.47
CA LEU A 155 23.73 1.09 9.36
C LEU A 155 22.40 1.60 8.79
N ARG A 156 21.46 2.00 9.65
CA ARG A 156 20.21 2.63 9.23
C ARG A 156 20.50 3.92 8.47
N PHE A 157 21.41 4.77 8.94
CA PHE A 157 21.80 5.97 8.21
C PHE A 157 22.35 5.66 6.80
N LEU A 158 23.25 4.67 6.68
CA LEU A 158 23.82 4.29 5.38
C LEU A 158 22.79 3.74 4.38
N ILE A 159 21.79 2.99 4.84
CA ILE A 159 20.80 2.33 3.98
C ILE A 159 19.56 3.21 3.74
N LEU A 160 19.15 3.97 4.76
CA LEU A 160 17.86 4.67 4.82
C LEU A 160 18.01 6.20 4.80
N GLY A 161 19.21 6.72 5.05
CA GLY A 161 19.47 8.16 5.15
C GLY A 161 19.06 8.76 6.51
N GLU A 162 18.65 7.94 7.48
CA GLU A 162 18.22 8.36 8.81
C GLU A 162 18.63 7.35 9.88
N GLU A 163 19.07 7.85 11.03
CA GLU A 163 19.50 7.01 12.15
C GLU A 163 18.32 6.38 12.88
N ASN A 164 17.19 7.08 12.99
CA ASN A 164 16.01 6.64 13.75
C ASN A 164 14.74 6.75 12.89
N PRO A 165 14.56 5.85 11.90
CA PRO A 165 13.43 5.88 10.99
C PRO A 165 12.10 5.68 11.72
N SER A 166 11.04 6.32 11.23
CA SER A 166 9.70 6.04 11.71
C SER A 166 9.28 4.61 11.32
N ALA A 167 8.53 3.91 12.16
CA ALA A 167 8.11 2.54 11.87
C ALA A 167 7.27 2.45 10.58
N SER A 168 6.44 3.45 10.27
CA SER A 168 5.61 3.42 9.05
C SER A 168 6.42 3.64 7.77
N SER A 169 7.57 4.31 7.84
CA SER A 169 8.44 4.56 6.67
C SER A 169 8.78 3.26 5.91
N TYR A 170 8.94 2.14 6.63
CA TYR A 170 9.25 0.83 6.05
C TYR A 170 8.13 0.27 5.16
N THR A 171 6.87 0.63 5.41
CA THR A 171 5.72 0.18 4.61
C THR A 171 5.14 1.28 3.72
N GLU A 172 5.64 2.51 3.84
CA GLU A 172 5.36 3.65 2.96
C GLU A 172 6.38 3.74 1.80
N ALA A 173 7.58 3.19 1.98
CA ALA A 173 8.62 3.07 0.95
C ALA A 173 8.74 1.64 0.37
N PRO A 174 9.49 1.43 -0.73
CA PRO A 174 9.74 0.09 -1.27
C PRO A 174 10.35 -0.87 -0.24
N LEU A 175 9.84 -2.11 -0.19
CA LEU A 175 10.31 -3.12 0.77
C LEU A 175 11.79 -3.49 0.61
N SER A 176 12.41 -3.17 -0.52
CA SER A 176 13.85 -3.35 -0.74
C SER A 176 14.70 -2.66 0.32
N ARG A 177 14.23 -1.53 0.89
CA ARG A 177 14.91 -0.83 1.99
C ARG A 177 14.95 -1.69 3.26
N LEU A 178 13.80 -2.24 3.66
CA LEU A 178 13.70 -3.15 4.80
C LEU A 178 14.53 -4.42 4.56
N TRP A 179 14.44 -4.99 3.37
CA TRP A 179 15.18 -6.19 3.01
C TRP A 179 16.71 -5.98 3.05
N SER A 180 17.19 -4.83 2.58
CA SER A 180 18.60 -4.47 2.64
C SER A 180 19.11 -4.42 4.08
N LEU A 181 18.33 -3.81 4.99
CA LEU A 181 18.66 -3.76 6.41
C LEU A 181 18.68 -5.17 7.03
N ILE A 182 17.69 -6.02 6.72
CA ILE A 182 17.63 -7.41 7.18
C ILE A 182 18.88 -8.20 6.75
N GLN A 183 19.32 -8.05 5.50
CA GLN A 183 20.49 -8.77 4.99
C GLN A 183 21.80 -8.26 5.62
N MET A 184 21.96 -6.93 5.74
CA MET A 184 23.16 -6.33 6.33
C MET A 184 23.31 -6.63 7.82
N THR A 185 22.19 -6.79 8.54
CA THR A 185 22.18 -7.21 9.95
C THR A 185 22.24 -8.73 10.15
N GLN A 186 22.22 -9.50 9.05
CA GLN A 186 22.14 -10.97 9.06
C GLN A 186 20.91 -11.53 9.79
N LEU A 187 19.86 -10.72 9.95
CA LEU A 187 18.62 -11.14 10.59
C LEU A 187 17.92 -12.26 9.79
N ASP A 188 18.14 -12.34 8.48
CA ASP A 188 17.59 -13.41 7.63
C ASP A 188 18.12 -14.82 7.93
N ARG A 189 19.20 -14.92 8.73
CA ARG A 189 19.79 -16.19 9.17
C ARG A 189 19.20 -16.70 10.48
N VAL A 190 18.75 -15.78 11.33
CA VAL A 190 18.30 -16.08 12.70
C VAL A 190 16.78 -16.07 12.81
N LEU A 191 16.10 -15.22 12.03
CA LEU A 191 14.64 -15.10 12.03
C LEU A 191 13.97 -16.25 11.31
#